data_AF-A0A0J7MTP6-F1
#
_entry.id   AF-A0A0J7MTP6-F1
#
_cell.length_a   1.000
_cell.length_b   1.000
_cell.length_c   1.000
_cell.angle_alpha   90.00
_cell.angle_beta   90.00
_cell.angle_gamma   90.00
#
_symmetry.space_group_name_H-M   'P 1'
#
loop_
_entity.id
_entity.type
_entity.pdbx_description
1 polymer ?
#
loop_
_entity_poly.entity_id
_entity_poly.type
_entity_poly.pdbx_seq_one_letter_code
_entity_poly.pdbx_strand_id
1 'polypeptide(L)'
;MTDVKTKVQYLIDTGSDVSVYPRNLVKGPLWSSPYQLYAANGTIIRTYGQITLEPNFGLRSSYLQKGRLIDGKTELFTKKSPHTKTGEGIKAVAKQTSYHDLLTAFSNILNPTGNEKEGRDSTVHHIKMTSGPPEGCRPRRLAPDKLKAARPNLTSYYKKG
;
A
#
# COMPACT_ATOMS: atom_id res chain seq x y z
N MET A 1 -16.56 -0.16 8.16
CA MET A 1 -17.54 0.94 8.17
C MET A 1 -18.83 0.45 7.54
N THR A 2 -19.99 0.67 8.17
CA THR A 2 -21.28 0.12 7.69
C THR A 2 -22.12 1.22 7.07
N ASP A 3 -22.65 0.98 5.87
CA ASP A 3 -23.58 1.90 5.24
C ASP A 3 -24.94 1.85 5.94
N VAL A 4 -25.45 3.02 6.33
CA VAL A 4 -26.67 3.19 7.11
C VAL A 4 -27.90 2.77 6.32
N LYS A 5 -27.92 3.00 5.01
CA LYS A 5 -29.05 2.70 4.11
C LYS A 5 -29.04 1.25 3.65
N THR A 6 -27.91 0.77 3.14
CA THR A 6 -27.81 -0.57 2.52
C THR A 6 -27.42 -1.65 3.52
N LYS A 7 -26.93 -1.29 4.71
CA LYS A 7 -26.36 -2.19 5.73
C LYS A 7 -25.16 -3.00 5.26
N VAL A 8 -24.60 -2.70 4.09
CA VAL A 8 -23.38 -3.32 3.60
C VAL A 8 -22.20 -2.85 4.46
N GLN A 9 -21.37 -3.80 4.86
CA GLN A 9 -20.13 -3.52 5.57
C GLN A 9 -18.99 -3.36 4.58
N TYR A 10 -18.26 -2.26 4.70
CA TYR A 10 -17.09 -1.94 3.89
C TYR A 10 -15.84 -1.98 4.76
N LEU A 11 -14.79 -2.62 4.27
CA LEU A 11 -13.45 -2.40 4.78
C LEU A 11 -12.90 -1.16 4.09
N ILE A 12 -12.49 -0.16 4.88
CA ILE A 12 -11.94 1.08 4.36
C ILE A 12 -10.44 1.04 4.60
N ASP A 13 -9.67 1.05 3.52
CA ASP A 13 -8.22 1.13 3.53
C ASP A 13 -7.78 2.33 2.68
N THR A 14 -7.18 3.33 3.32
CA THR A 14 -6.70 4.54 2.64
C THR A 14 -5.40 4.31 1.86
N GLY A 15 -4.76 3.15 2.02
CA GLY A 15 -3.57 2.75 1.27
C GLY A 15 -3.85 1.95 -0.01
N SER A 16 -5.11 1.61 -0.27
CA SER A 16 -5.51 0.81 -1.44
C SER A 16 -5.73 1.67 -2.68
N ASP A 17 -5.11 1.30 -3.81
CA ASP A 17 -5.31 1.93 -5.13
C ASP A 17 -6.61 1.49 -5.81
N VAL A 18 -7.14 0.33 -5.43
CA VAL A 18 -8.33 -0.28 -6.05
C VAL A 18 -9.36 -0.62 -4.99
N SER A 19 -10.62 -0.25 -5.25
CA SER A 19 -11.78 -0.70 -4.48
C SER A 19 -12.46 -1.88 -5.18
N VAL A 20 -12.76 -2.94 -4.43
CA VAL A 20 -13.46 -4.12 -4.95
C VAL A 20 -14.85 -4.18 -4.34
N TYR A 21 -15.86 -4.51 -5.14
CA TYR A 21 -17.23 -4.70 -4.68
C TYR A 21 -17.73 -6.11 -5.00
N PRO A 22 -18.36 -6.81 -4.04
CA PRO A 22 -18.84 -8.17 -4.24
C PRO A 22 -19.84 -8.28 -5.39
N ARG A 23 -19.63 -9.26 -6.29
CA ARG A 23 -20.51 -9.49 -7.46
C ARG A 23 -21.97 -9.74 -7.07
N ASN A 24 -22.20 -10.48 -5.99
CA ASN A 24 -23.54 -10.82 -5.50
C ASN A 24 -24.37 -9.60 -5.06
N LEU A 25 -23.73 -8.47 -4.76
CA LEU A 25 -24.39 -7.22 -4.38
C LEU A 25 -24.69 -6.31 -5.59
N VAL A 26 -24.18 -6.65 -6.77
CA VAL A 26 -24.40 -5.87 -7.99
C VAL A 26 -25.63 -6.39 -8.73
N LYS A 27 -26.56 -5.48 -9.06
CA LYS A 27 -27.72 -5.79 -9.90
C LYS A 27 -27.41 -5.54 -11.37
N GLY A 28 -27.85 -6.46 -12.23
CA GLY A 28 -27.72 -6.34 -13.68
C GLY A 28 -26.47 -7.01 -14.27
N PRO A 29 -26.37 -7.02 -15.61
CA PRO A 29 -25.22 -7.58 -16.31
C PRO A 29 -23.98 -6.70 -16.09
N LEU A 30 -22.82 -7.35 -15.96
CA LEU A 30 -21.51 -6.69 -15.93
C LEU A 30 -20.68 -7.20 -17.10
N TRP A 31 -20.03 -6.28 -17.81
CA TRP A 31 -19.15 -6.60 -18.92
C TRP A 31 -17.74 -6.91 -18.43
N SER A 32 -17.04 -7.80 -19.13
CA SER A 32 -15.62 -8.05 -18.85
C SER A 32 -14.84 -6.76 -19.01
N SER A 33 -14.06 -6.40 -18.00
CA SER A 33 -13.15 -5.26 -18.08
C SER A 33 -11.80 -5.74 -18.64
N PRO A 34 -11.09 -4.92 -19.44
CA PRO A 34 -9.72 -5.21 -19.85
C PRO A 34 -8.72 -5.07 -18.69
N TYR A 35 -9.12 -4.42 -17.59
CA TYR A 35 -8.28 -4.27 -16.41
C TYR A 35 -8.17 -5.60 -15.65
N GLN A 36 -6.94 -6.05 -15.42
CA GLN A 36 -6.66 -7.32 -14.75
C GLN A 36 -6.01 -7.06 -13.39
N LEU A 37 -6.49 -7.77 -12.38
CA LEU A 37 -5.86 -7.81 -11.07
C LEU A 37 -5.08 -9.11 -10.94
N TYR A 38 -4.01 -9.10 -10.15
CA TYR A 38 -3.19 -10.28 -9.88
C TYR A 38 -3.17 -10.56 -8.39
N ALA A 39 -3.43 -11.80 -8.01
CA ALA A 39 -3.25 -12.26 -6.64
C ALA A 39 -1.74 -12.34 -6.31
N ALA A 40 -1.41 -12.39 -5.02
CA ALA A 40 -0.02 -12.48 -4.56
C ALA A 40 0.73 -13.74 -5.08
N ASN A 41 -0.01 -14.79 -5.47
CA ASN A 41 0.53 -16.00 -6.08
C ASN A 41 0.68 -15.91 -7.62
N GLY A 42 0.40 -14.74 -8.23
CA GLY A 42 0.50 -14.52 -9.68
C GLY A 42 -0.73 -14.92 -10.49
N THR A 43 -1.77 -15.49 -9.86
CA THR A 43 -3.00 -15.86 -10.58
C THR A 43 -3.85 -14.63 -10.94
N ILE A 44 -4.53 -14.69 -12.09
CA ILE A 44 -5.34 -13.59 -12.60
C ILE A 44 -6.70 -13.55 -11.89
N ILE A 45 -7.04 -12.38 -11.36
CA ILE A 45 -8.38 -12.02 -10.88
C ILE A 45 -9.06 -11.21 -11.98
N ARG A 46 -10.05 -11.83 -12.64
CA ARG A 46 -10.84 -11.16 -13.69
C ARG A 46 -11.73 -10.09 -13.07
N THR A 47 -11.72 -8.89 -13.66
CA THR A 47 -12.60 -7.79 -13.22
C THR A 47 -13.76 -7.59 -14.19
N TYR A 48 -14.89 -7.12 -13.68
CA TYR A 48 -16.15 -7.03 -14.43
C TYR A 48 -16.82 -5.68 -14.19
N GLY A 49 -16.79 -4.83 -15.21
CA GLY A 49 -17.39 -3.51 -15.21
C GLY A 49 -16.82 -2.57 -14.15
N GLN A 50 -17.47 -1.41 -14.04
CA GLN A 50 -17.26 -0.44 -12.97
C GLN A 50 -18.62 0.02 -12.47
N ILE A 51 -18.72 0.26 -11.17
CA ILE A 51 -19.93 0.80 -10.55
C ILE A 51 -19.56 2.05 -9.75
N THR A 52 -20.44 3.05 -9.75
CA THR A 52 -20.31 4.21 -8.86
C THR A 52 -21.11 3.92 -7.60
N LEU A 53 -20.44 3.92 -6.44
CA LEU A 53 -21.08 3.77 -5.14
C LEU A 53 -21.12 5.12 -4.43
N GLU A 54 -22.23 5.43 -3.78
CA GLU A 54 -22.37 6.59 -2.88
C GLU A 54 -22.69 6.09 -1.46
N PRO A 55 -21.68 5.55 -0.74
CA PRO A 55 -21.92 4.97 0.56
C PRO A 55 -22.31 6.03 1.60
N ASN A 56 -23.35 5.74 2.38
CA ASN A 56 -23.81 6.61 3.46
C ASN A 56 -23.37 6.05 4.81
N PHE A 57 -22.36 6.65 5.43
CA PHE A 57 -21.85 6.19 6.72
C PHE A 57 -22.39 6.95 7.94
N GLY A 58 -23.46 7.75 7.79
CA GLY A 58 -24.09 8.46 8.91
C GLY A 58 -23.20 9.51 9.59
N LEU A 59 -22.13 9.96 8.94
CA LEU A 59 -21.31 11.06 9.43
C LEU A 59 -22.15 12.35 9.43
N ARG A 60 -22.25 13.00 10.59
CA ARG A 60 -23.08 14.22 10.84
C ARG A 60 -22.74 15.41 9.95
N SER A 61 -21.63 15.36 9.23
CA SER A 61 -21.31 16.33 8.22
C SER A 61 -21.49 15.66 6.86
N SER A 62 -22.55 16.05 6.16
CA SER A 62 -22.81 15.66 4.78
C SER A 62 -21.77 16.32 3.86
N TYR A 63 -20.52 15.87 3.96
CA TYR A 63 -19.43 16.36 3.14
C TYR A 63 -19.70 16.11 1.66
N LEU A 64 -20.53 15.12 1.30
CA LEU A 64 -20.96 14.86 -0.08
C LEU A 64 -22.27 15.59 -0.42
N GLN A 65 -22.17 16.81 -0.94
CA GLN A 65 -23.32 17.53 -1.50
C GLN A 65 -23.19 17.62 -3.03
N LYS A 66 -24.20 17.12 -3.77
CA LYS A 66 -24.26 17.18 -5.24
C LYS A 66 -22.97 16.69 -5.93
N GLY A 67 -22.33 15.65 -5.36
CA GLY A 67 -21.08 15.10 -5.87
C GLY A 67 -19.83 15.95 -5.59
N ARG A 68 -19.84 16.78 -4.56
CA ARG A 68 -18.67 17.50 -4.07
C ARG A 68 -18.37 17.03 -2.66
N LEU A 69 -17.11 16.71 -2.38
CA LEU A 69 -16.62 16.51 -1.02
C LEU A 69 -16.23 17.89 -0.49
N ILE A 70 -16.95 18.40 0.52
CA ILE A 70 -16.74 19.69 1.15
C ILE A 70 -16.07 19.43 2.50
N ASP A 71 -15.07 20.20 2.92
CA ASP A 71 -14.56 20.20 4.28
C ASP A 71 -15.37 21.18 5.14
N GLY A 72 -16.04 20.66 6.17
CA GLY A 72 -16.92 21.45 7.04
C GLY A 72 -16.19 22.42 7.98
N LYS A 73 -14.86 22.35 8.07
CA LYS A 73 -14.06 23.33 8.85
C LYS A 73 -13.47 24.44 8.00
N THR A 74 -13.13 24.15 6.75
CA THR A 74 -12.43 25.11 5.86
C THR A 74 -13.27 25.55 4.66
N GLU A 75 -14.46 24.98 4.46
CA GLU A 75 -15.35 25.16 3.30
C GLU A 75 -14.72 24.81 1.94
N LEU A 76 -13.49 24.30 1.94
CA LEU A 76 -12.84 23.81 0.73
C LEU A 76 -13.62 22.63 0.17
N PHE A 77 -13.76 22.56 -1.16
CA PHE A 77 -14.44 21.43 -1.79
C PHE A 77 -13.65 20.85 -2.94
N THR A 78 -13.78 19.55 -3.15
CA THR A 78 -13.32 18.86 -4.35
C THR A 78 -14.50 18.19 -5.05
N LYS A 79 -14.52 18.22 -6.38
CA LYS A 79 -15.57 17.54 -7.17
C LYS A 79 -15.23 16.06 -7.27
N LYS A 80 -16.23 15.18 -7.18
CA LYS A 80 -16.06 13.77 -7.49
C LYS A 80 -15.57 13.62 -8.93
N SER A 81 -14.45 12.93 -9.12
CA SER A 81 -13.96 12.53 -10.43
C SER A 81 -13.94 11.01 -10.46
N PRO A 82 -14.77 10.35 -11.28
CA PRO A 82 -14.63 8.91 -11.49
C PRO A 82 -13.23 8.67 -12.07
N HIS A 83 -12.40 7.91 -11.36
CA HIS A 83 -11.06 7.65 -11.82
C HIS A 83 -11.10 6.55 -12.90
N THR A 84 -10.90 6.94 -14.16
CA THR A 84 -10.93 6.05 -15.33
C THR A 84 -9.54 5.72 -15.88
N LYS A 85 -8.46 6.05 -15.17
CA LYS A 85 -7.11 5.84 -15.70
C LYS A 85 -6.75 4.35 -15.62
N THR A 86 -6.51 3.76 -16.79
CA THR A 86 -5.82 2.49 -16.97
C THR A 86 -4.54 2.53 -16.15
N GLY A 87 -4.41 1.59 -15.21
CA GLY A 87 -3.37 1.63 -14.17
C GLY A 87 -1.97 1.84 -14.73
N GLU A 88 -1.42 3.03 -14.51
CA GLU A 88 0.01 3.23 -14.32
C GLU A 88 0.19 3.40 -12.81
N GLY A 89 0.96 2.49 -12.20
CA GLY A 89 1.11 2.40 -10.75
C GLY A 89 1.50 3.72 -10.07
N ILE A 90 1.35 3.74 -8.75
CA ILE A 90 1.60 4.88 -7.83
C ILE A 90 2.66 5.84 -8.38
N LYS A 91 2.22 6.90 -9.05
CA LYS A 91 3.01 8.12 -9.25
C LYS A 91 2.58 9.05 -8.12
N ALA A 92 3.35 9.02 -7.04
CA ALA A 92 3.05 9.71 -5.78
C ALA A 92 2.78 11.22 -5.94
N VAL A 93 3.13 11.80 -7.11
CA VAL A 93 2.89 13.19 -7.44
C VAL A 93 2.60 13.32 -8.94
N ALA A 94 1.59 14.10 -9.33
CA ALA A 94 1.39 14.46 -10.73
C ALA A 94 2.64 15.20 -11.24
N LYS A 95 3.17 14.81 -12.41
CA LYS A 95 4.42 15.34 -13.01
C LYS A 95 4.49 16.86 -13.20
N GLN A 96 3.42 17.58 -12.90
CA GLN A 96 3.22 19.01 -13.16
C GLN A 96 3.16 19.85 -11.88
N THR A 97 3.45 19.28 -10.71
CA THR A 97 3.50 20.04 -9.45
C THR A 97 4.95 20.26 -9.03
N SER A 98 5.22 21.35 -8.30
CA SER A 98 6.57 21.68 -7.78
C SER A 98 7.19 20.59 -6.90
N TYR A 99 6.36 19.74 -6.28
CA TYR A 99 6.84 18.60 -5.48
C TYR A 99 7.46 17.49 -6.34
N HIS A 100 7.08 17.38 -7.61
CA HIS A 100 7.66 16.40 -8.51
C HIS A 100 9.14 16.72 -8.80
N ASP A 101 9.48 18.01 -8.90
CA ASP A 101 10.87 18.44 -9.10
C ASP A 101 11.74 18.13 -7.88
N LEU A 102 11.19 18.29 -6.66
CA LEU A 102 11.86 17.91 -5.41
C LEU A 102 12.10 16.40 -5.33
N LEU A 103 11.08 15.59 -5.63
CA LEU A 103 11.21 14.13 -5.62
C LEU A 103 12.17 13.62 -6.72
N THR A 104 12.25 14.34 -7.84
CA THR A 104 13.22 14.05 -8.91
C THR A 104 14.65 14.38 -8.46
N ALA A 105 14.83 15.54 -7.82
CA ALA A 105 16.12 15.96 -7.27
C ALA A 105 16.64 15.02 -6.16
N PHE A 106 15.73 14.37 -5.41
CA PHE A 106 16.05 13.43 -4.32
C PHE A 106 15.47 12.03 -4.54
N SER A 107 15.64 11.49 -5.75
CA SER A 107 15.14 10.16 -6.12
C SER A 107 15.67 9.02 -5.24
N ASN A 108 16.84 9.22 -4.63
CA ASN A 108 17.47 8.29 -3.70
C ASN A 108 16.69 8.05 -2.39
N ILE A 109 15.79 8.96 -2.01
CA ILE A 109 14.93 8.81 -0.81
C ILE A 109 13.75 7.86 -1.10
N LEU A 110 13.31 7.79 -2.36
CA LEU A 110 12.17 6.97 -2.78
C LEU A 110 12.53 5.51 -3.03
N ASN A 111 13.82 5.14 -2.92
CA ASN A 111 14.27 3.76 -3.11
C ASN A 111 14.17 2.98 -1.78
N PRO A 112 13.19 2.06 -1.63
CA PRO A 112 13.00 1.29 -0.39
C PRO A 112 14.10 0.25 -0.18
N THR A 113 14.89 -0.04 -1.21
CA THR A 113 16.02 -0.97 -1.16
C THR A 113 17.19 -0.48 -0.33
N GLY A 114 17.11 0.73 0.25
CA GLY A 114 18.13 1.28 1.11
C GLY A 114 19.38 1.54 0.28
N ASN A 115 19.63 2.81 -0.04
CA ASN A 115 21.01 3.16 -0.36
C ASN A 115 21.80 2.88 0.91
N GLU A 116 22.55 1.78 0.92
CA GLU A 116 23.66 1.53 1.83
C GLU A 116 24.65 2.68 1.60
N LYS A 117 24.32 3.86 2.14
CA LYS A 117 25.32 4.90 2.30
C LYS A 117 26.25 4.33 3.35
N GLU A 118 27.44 3.93 2.93
CA GLU A 118 28.57 3.89 3.84
C GLU A 118 28.55 5.23 4.58
N GLY A 119 28.23 5.18 5.87
CA GLY A 119 28.14 6.38 6.68
C GLY A 119 29.45 7.14 6.52
N ARG A 120 29.38 8.44 6.16
CA ARG A 120 30.58 9.29 6.07
C ARG A 120 31.28 9.40 7.43
N ASP A 121 30.57 9.10 8.50
CA ASP A 121 31.07 9.14 9.86
C ASP A 121 31.67 7.79 10.21
N SER A 122 32.98 7.75 10.47
CA SER A 122 33.75 6.58 10.90
C SER A 122 33.41 6.11 12.33
N THR A 123 32.17 6.34 12.77
CA THR A 123 31.72 6.04 14.12
C THR A 123 31.56 4.53 14.25
N VAL A 124 32.52 3.88 14.90
CA VAL A 124 32.46 2.45 15.19
C VAL A 124 31.76 2.23 16.53
N HIS A 125 30.62 1.55 16.50
CA HIS A 125 29.90 1.15 17.70
C HIS A 125 30.66 0.03 18.42
N HIS A 126 31.14 0.29 19.64
CA HIS A 126 31.73 -0.72 20.51
C HIS A 126 30.67 -1.26 21.46
N ILE A 127 30.41 -2.56 21.38
CA ILE A 127 29.58 -3.25 22.37
C ILE A 127 30.44 -3.49 23.60
N LYS A 128 30.06 -2.91 24.75
CA LYS A 128 30.72 -3.21 26.02
C LYS A 128 30.42 -4.65 26.42
N MET A 129 31.46 -5.48 26.54
CA MET A 129 31.32 -6.86 26.98
C MET A 129 31.02 -6.94 28.48
N THR A 130 30.23 -7.93 28.87
CA THR A 130 30.11 -8.35 30.27
C THR A 130 31.38 -9.06 30.70
N SER A 131 31.74 -9.00 31.99
CA SER A 131 32.97 -9.59 32.54
C SER A 131 32.93 -11.12 32.68
N GLY A 132 31.94 -11.78 32.07
CA GLY A 132 31.76 -13.22 32.13
C GLY A 132 32.33 -13.95 30.91
N PRO A 133 32.46 -15.28 30.97
CA PRO A 133 32.80 -16.08 29.80
C PRO A 133 31.73 -15.95 28.71
N PRO A 134 32.06 -16.15 27.42
CA PRO A 134 31.09 -16.13 26.34
C PRO A 134 30.00 -17.20 26.54
N GLU A 135 28.75 -16.78 26.49
CA GLU A 135 27.61 -17.69 26.59
C GLU A 135 27.23 -18.24 25.21
N GLY A 136 27.42 -19.55 25.03
CA GLY A 136 26.97 -20.26 23.84
C GLY A 136 25.62 -20.93 24.05
N CYS A 137 24.70 -20.78 23.09
CA CYS A 137 23.45 -21.52 23.05
C CYS A 137 23.38 -22.43 21.82
N ARG A 138 22.81 -23.64 21.97
CA ARG A 138 22.59 -24.54 20.82
C ARG A 138 21.52 -23.96 19.90
N PRO A 139 21.75 -23.91 18.57
CA PRO A 139 20.73 -23.45 17.63
C PRO A 139 19.47 -24.32 17.70
N ARG A 140 18.29 -23.68 17.67
CA ARG A 140 17.01 -24.40 17.56
C ARG A 140 16.69 -24.69 16.10
N ARG A 141 16.17 -25.89 15.83
CA ARG A 141 15.74 -26.28 14.47
C ARG A 141 14.59 -25.38 14.02
N LEU A 142 14.67 -24.91 12.77
CA LEU A 142 13.56 -24.24 12.09
C LEU A 142 12.69 -25.28 11.37
N ALA A 143 11.38 -25.02 11.32
CA ALA A 143 10.47 -25.80 10.48
C ALA A 143 10.87 -25.67 9.00
N PRO A 144 10.61 -26.69 8.16
CA PRO A 144 11.05 -26.72 6.75
C PRO A 144 10.65 -25.47 5.95
N ASP A 145 9.41 -24.98 6.13
CA ASP A 145 8.91 -23.82 5.40
C ASP A 145 9.65 -22.53 5.80
N LYS A 146 9.91 -22.36 7.11
CA LYS A 146 10.68 -21.22 7.65
C LYS A 146 12.13 -21.28 7.18
N LEU A 147 12.72 -22.48 7.12
CA LEU A 147 14.08 -22.68 6.61
C LEU A 147 14.15 -22.35 5.11
N LYS A 148 13.19 -22.84 4.31
CA LYS A 148 13.12 -22.58 2.87
C LYS A 148 12.96 -21.08 2.57
N ALA A 149 12.14 -20.37 3.34
CA ALA A 149 11.94 -18.94 3.22
C ALA A 149 13.18 -18.12 3.65
N ALA A 150 13.89 -18.53 4.70
CA ALA A 150 15.04 -17.78 5.23
C ALA A 150 16.33 -17.99 4.42
N ARG A 151 16.49 -19.13 3.75
CA ARG A 151 17.73 -19.53 3.07
C ARG A 151 18.18 -18.55 1.96
N PRO A 152 17.31 -18.05 1.06
CA PRO A 152 17.72 -17.10 0.03
C PRO A 152 18.26 -15.79 0.61
N ASN A 153 17.57 -15.24 1.61
CA ASN A 153 17.98 -14.01 2.30
C ASN A 153 19.37 -14.19 2.93
N LEU A 154 19.56 -15.26 3.71
CA LEU A 154 20.85 -15.57 4.34
C LEU A 154 21.97 -15.74 3.31
N THR A 155 21.70 -16.42 2.19
CA THR A 155 22.69 -16.65 1.13
C THR A 155 23.13 -15.33 0.47
N SER A 156 22.24 -14.35 0.37
CA SER A 156 22.57 -13.03 -0.20
C SER A 156 23.55 -12.25 0.66
N TYR A 157 23.48 -12.37 2.00
CA TYR A 157 24.42 -11.71 2.92
C TYR A 157 25.85 -12.24 2.77
N TYR A 158 26.03 -13.55 2.57
CA TYR A 158 27.36 -14.14 2.37
C TYR A 158 27.99 -13.84 1.01
N LYS A 159 27.21 -13.32 0.05
CA LYS A 159 27.72 -12.89 -1.26
C LYS A 159 28.06 -11.41 -1.32
N LYS A 160 27.63 -10.63 -0.33
CA LYS A 160 27.76 -9.16 -0.28
C LYS A 160 28.91 -8.67 0.62
N GLY A 161 29.45 -9.53 1.48
CA GLY A 161 30.67 -9.27 2.26
C GLY A 161 31.87 -9.92 1.59
#